data_AF-A0A2L2Z3M0-F1
#
_entry.id   AF-A0A2L2Z3M0-F1
#
_cell.length_a   1.000
_cell.length_b   1.000
_cell.length_c   1.000
_cell.angle_alpha   90.00
_cell.angle_beta   90.00
_cell.angle_gamma   90.00
#
_symmetry.space_group_name_H-M   'P 1'
#
loop_
_entity.id
_entity.type
_entity.pdbx_description
1 polymer ?
#
loop_
_entity_poly.entity_id
_entity_poly.type
_entity_poly.pdbx_seq_one_letter_code
_entity_poly.pdbx_strand_id
1 'polypeptide(L)'
;PEYIALLVSCLTASISLDKSGRIVAGETVIITAAAGGTGNIAVLWAKAAECHVKGTCSPPEKENLLKEHGCDRVINYKTENMDEVLTKEY
;
A
#
# COMPACT_ATOMS: atom_id res chain seq x y z
N PRO A 1 -8.52 -1.44 22.19
CA PRO A 1 -8.03 -0.21 21.52
C PRO A 1 -7.81 -0.40 20.01
N GLU A 2 -7.22 -1.53 19.61
CA GLU A 2 -6.83 -1.83 18.22
C GLU A 2 -8.02 -1.93 17.24
N TYR A 3 -9.16 -2.44 17.68
CA TYR A 3 -10.36 -2.59 16.85
C TYR A 3 -10.94 -1.27 16.33
N ILE A 4 -10.63 -0.12 16.95
CA ILE A 4 -11.14 1.19 16.52
C ILE A 4 -10.62 1.54 15.12
N ALA A 5 -9.38 1.14 14.80
CA ALA A 5 -8.80 1.36 13.48
C ALA A 5 -9.57 0.61 12.37
N LEU A 6 -10.28 -0.47 12.71
CA LEU A 6 -11.05 -1.22 11.73
C LEU A 6 -12.25 -0.43 11.18
N LEU A 7 -12.86 0.42 12.01
CA LEU A 7 -14.09 1.12 11.66
C LEU A 7 -13.92 2.13 10.53
N VAL A 8 -12.76 2.77 10.44
CA VAL A 8 -12.51 3.78 9.40
C VAL A 8 -11.43 3.32 8.45
N SER A 9 -10.25 2.98 8.95
CA SER A 9 -9.11 2.66 8.10
C SER A 9 -9.29 1.34 7.36
N CYS A 10 -9.73 0.28 8.04
CA CYS A 10 -9.94 -1.01 7.37
C CYS A 10 -11.14 -0.97 6.41
N LEU A 11 -12.29 -0.43 6.85
CA LEU A 11 -13.46 -0.28 5.98
C LEU A 11 -13.16 0.58 4.74
N THR A 12 -12.42 1.68 4.89
CA THR A 12 -12.02 2.53 3.75
C THR A 12 -11.12 1.74 2.79
N ALA A 13 -10.11 1.03 3.30
CA ALA A 13 -9.20 0.24 2.48
C ALA A 13 -9.96 -0.84 1.70
N SER A 14 -10.77 -1.67 2.38
CA SER A 14 -11.56 -2.73 1.73
C SER A 14 -12.51 -2.18 0.68
N ILE A 15 -13.32 -1.16 1.01
CA ILE A 15 -14.27 -0.60 0.05
C ILE A 15 -13.53 0.01 -1.15
N SER A 16 -12.43 0.72 -0.91
CA SER A 16 -11.65 1.32 -1.99
C SER A 16 -11.05 0.29 -2.94
N LEU A 17 -10.53 -0.82 -2.42
CA LEU A 17 -9.86 -1.85 -3.21
C LEU A 17 -10.87 -2.78 -3.87
N ASP A 18 -11.87 -3.26 -3.12
CA ASP A 18 -12.79 -4.30 -3.57
C ASP A 18 -13.94 -3.72 -4.40
N LYS A 19 -14.43 -2.51 -4.06
CA LYS A 19 -15.61 -1.90 -4.73
C LYS A 19 -15.25 -0.85 -5.76
N SER A 20 -14.35 0.06 -5.42
CA SER A 20 -13.97 1.14 -6.35
C SER A 20 -12.88 0.67 -7.32
N GLY A 21 -11.80 0.08 -6.80
CA GLY A 21 -10.69 -0.45 -7.57
C GLY A 21 -11.04 -1.76 -8.29
N ARG A 22 -11.86 -2.61 -7.66
CA ARG A 22 -12.21 -3.96 -8.13
C ARG A 22 -10.97 -4.77 -8.50
N ILE A 23 -9.98 -4.72 -7.62
CA ILE A 23 -8.69 -5.37 -7.82
C ILE A 23 -8.89 -6.88 -8.01
N VAL A 24 -8.09 -7.47 -8.89
CA VAL A 24 -8.05 -8.93 -9.07
C VAL A 24 -6.63 -9.47 -8.88
N ALA A 25 -6.53 -10.75 -8.51
CA ALA A 25 -5.25 -11.42 -8.31
C ALA A 25 -4.33 -11.24 -9.53
N GLY A 26 -3.05 -11.00 -9.27
CA GLY A 26 -2.03 -10.71 -10.29
C GLY A 26 -2.00 -9.27 -10.81
N GLU A 27 -2.98 -8.42 -10.46
CA GLU A 27 -2.90 -7.00 -10.79
C GLU A 27 -1.86 -6.28 -9.93
N THR A 28 -1.42 -5.13 -10.43
CA THR A 28 -0.51 -4.25 -9.73
C THR A 28 -1.26 -3.08 -9.10
N VAL A 29 -1.10 -2.92 -7.79
CA VAL A 29 -1.72 -1.84 -7.02
C VAL A 29 -0.64 -0.93 -6.46
N ILE A 30 -0.81 0.37 -6.63
CA ILE A 30 0.03 1.39 -5.97
C ILE A 30 -0.74 2.03 -4.82
N ILE A 31 -0.15 2.03 -3.64
CA ILE A 31 -0.71 2.59 -2.41
C ILE A 31 0.15 3.75 -1.99
N THR A 32 -0.42 4.95 -1.99
CA THR A 32 0.27 6.14 -1.51
C THR A 32 0.11 6.31 -0.01
N ALA A 33 1.09 6.94 0.64
CA ALA A 33 1.14 7.02 2.10
C ALA A 33 0.95 5.64 2.78
N ALA A 34 1.55 4.61 2.20
CA ALA A 34 1.33 3.21 2.53
C ALA A 34 1.69 2.86 3.98
N ALA A 35 2.58 3.62 4.63
CA ALA A 35 2.91 3.42 6.04
C ALA A 35 2.03 4.24 7.01
N GLY A 36 0.94 4.84 6.52
CA GLY A 36 -0.08 5.50 7.35
C GLY A 36 -1.14 4.52 7.87
N GLY A 37 -2.10 5.02 8.66
CA GLY A 37 -3.09 4.16 9.34
C GLY A 37 -4.04 3.40 8.41
N THR A 38 -4.42 3.97 7.26
CA THR A 38 -5.21 3.26 6.24
C THR A 38 -4.31 2.56 5.22
N GLY A 39 -3.21 3.20 4.84
CA GLY A 39 -2.30 2.68 3.83
C GLY A 39 -1.71 1.32 4.21
N ASN A 40 -1.35 1.12 5.49
CA ASN A 40 -0.70 -0.12 5.90
C ASN A 40 -1.67 -1.30 5.86
N ILE A 41 -2.94 -1.06 6.22
CA ILE A 41 -4.02 -2.04 6.10
C ILE A 41 -4.30 -2.31 4.62
N ALA A 42 -4.31 -1.29 3.76
CA ALA A 42 -4.50 -1.46 2.33
C ALA A 42 -3.40 -2.34 1.70
N VAL A 43 -2.15 -2.21 2.14
CA VAL A 43 -1.04 -3.09 1.69
C VAL A 43 -1.32 -4.54 2.05
N LEU A 44 -1.67 -4.82 3.31
CA LEU A 44 -2.02 -6.16 3.76
C LEU A 44 -3.22 -6.73 3.00
N TRP A 45 -4.24 -5.90 2.77
CA TRP A 45 -5.44 -6.29 2.04
C TRP A 45 -5.15 -6.64 0.58
N ALA A 46 -4.38 -5.80 -0.12
CA ALA A 46 -4.00 -6.03 -1.50
C ALA A 46 -3.07 -7.24 -1.66
N LYS A 47 -2.16 -7.47 -0.70
CA LYS A 47 -1.35 -8.70 -0.66
C LYS A 47 -2.19 -9.94 -0.41
N ALA A 48 -3.19 -9.86 0.47
CA ALA A 48 -4.14 -10.95 0.68
C ALA A 48 -5.01 -11.25 -0.55
N ALA A 49 -5.25 -10.24 -1.39
CA ALA A 49 -5.89 -10.38 -2.70
C ALA A 49 -4.93 -10.84 -3.82
N GLU A 50 -3.71 -11.30 -3.47
CA GLU A 50 -2.69 -11.81 -4.40
C GLU A 50 -2.26 -10.79 -5.46
N CYS A 51 -2.33 -9.50 -5.14
CA CYS A 51 -1.85 -8.43 -6.01
C CYS A 51 -0.34 -8.17 -5.81
N HIS A 52 0.28 -7.58 -6.83
CA HIS A 52 1.60 -6.96 -6.72
C HIS A 52 1.44 -5.57 -6.12
N VAL A 53 1.97 -5.36 -4.91
CA VAL A 53 1.76 -4.14 -4.13
C VAL A 53 3.00 -3.28 -4.16
N LYS A 54 2.81 -2.02 -4.55
CA LYS A 54 3.82 -0.97 -4.47
C LYS A 54 3.35 0.09 -3.50
N GLY A 55 4.23 0.56 -2.63
CA GLY A 55 3.87 1.45 -1.54
C GLY A 55 4.76 2.67 -1.51
N THR A 56 4.19 3.87 -1.42
CA THR A 56 4.99 5.07 -1.17
C THR A 56 5.00 5.42 0.31
N CYS A 57 6.17 5.73 0.85
CA CYS A 57 6.29 6.20 2.24
C CYS A 57 7.35 7.27 2.41
N SER A 58 7.34 7.90 3.59
CA SER A 58 8.38 8.81 4.05
C SER A 58 9.41 8.06 4.92
N PRO A 59 10.03 8.66 5.97
CA PRO A 59 11.38 8.31 6.44
C PRO A 59 11.67 6.81 6.60
N PRO A 60 12.95 6.39 6.51
CA PRO A 60 13.38 5.00 6.33
C PRO A 60 12.81 3.99 7.33
N GLU A 61 12.48 4.42 8.56
CA GLU A 61 11.80 3.61 9.57
C GLU A 61 10.49 2.97 9.06
N LYS A 62 9.78 3.70 8.19
CA LYS A 62 8.51 3.27 7.59
C LYS A 62 8.69 2.28 6.45
N GLU A 63 9.86 2.23 5.83
CA GLU A 63 10.13 1.29 4.74
C GLU A 63 10.17 -0.15 5.25
N ASN A 64 10.77 -0.37 6.42
CA ASN A 64 10.87 -1.69 7.03
C ASN A 64 9.49 -2.25 7.35
N LEU A 65 8.60 -1.43 7.91
CA LEU A 65 7.20 -1.81 8.18
C LEU A 65 6.50 -2.29 6.90
N LEU A 66 6.70 -1.59 5.78
CA LEU A 66 6.07 -1.96 4.51
C LEU A 66 6.64 -3.25 3.93
N LYS A 67 7.95 -3.46 4.04
CA LYS A 67 8.59 -4.71 3.64
C LYS A 67 8.07 -5.89 4.46
N GLU A 68 7.91 -5.73 5.77
CA GLU A 68 7.32 -6.73 6.65
C GLU A 68 5.86 -7.06 6.30
N HIS A 69 5.08 -6.05 5.90
CA HIS A 69 3.70 -6.25 5.42
C HIS A 69 3.61 -6.85 3.99
N GLY A 70 4.74 -7.17 3.37
CA GLY A 70 4.79 -7.80 2.05
C GLY A 70 4.68 -6.85 0.87
N CYS A 71 4.93 -5.55 1.06
CA CYS A 71 5.02 -4.60 -0.05
C CYS A 71 6.20 -4.99 -0.97
N ASP A 72 5.90 -5.29 -2.23
CA ASP A 72 6.88 -5.79 -3.21
C ASP A 72 7.89 -4.70 -3.61
N ARG A 73 7.42 -3.45 -3.75
CA ARG A 73 8.27 -2.29 -4.05
C ARG A 73 7.88 -1.10 -3.18
N VAL A 74 8.75 -0.75 -2.25
CA VAL A 74 8.61 0.46 -1.43
C VAL A 74 9.34 1.60 -2.12
N ILE A 75 8.64 2.71 -2.38
CA ILE A 75 9.18 3.93 -2.99
C ILE A 75 9.27 5.01 -1.90
N ASN A 76 10.48 5.41 -1.56
CA ASN A 76 10.68 6.52 -0.63
C ASN A 76 10.65 7.83 -1.42
N TYR A 77 9.52 8.53 -1.38
CA TYR A 77 9.33 9.75 -2.17
C TYR A 77 10.19 10.93 -1.72
N LYS A 78 10.94 10.81 -0.60
CA LYS A 78 11.94 11.82 -0.19
C LYS A 78 13.29 11.62 -0.87
N THR A 79 13.59 10.41 -1.33
CA THR A 79 14.88 10.05 -1.95
C THR A 79 14.73 9.68 -3.42
N GLU A 80 13.52 9.29 -3.84
CA GLU A 80 13.19 8.85 -5.20
C GLU A 80 12.01 9.68 -5.73
N ASN A 81 12.02 10.00 -7.03
CA ASN A 81 10.87 10.60 -7.69
C ASN A 81 9.90 9.49 -8.12
N MET A 82 8.64 9.56 -7.66
CA MET A 82 7.63 8.54 -7.94
C MET A 82 7.36 8.35 -9.44
N ASP A 83 7.20 9.45 -10.19
CA ASP A 83 6.85 9.40 -11.61
C ASP A 83 7.99 8.77 -12.42
N GLU A 84 9.24 9.10 -12.08
CA GLU A 84 10.40 8.48 -12.71
C GLU A 84 10.50 6.99 -12.42
N VAL A 85 10.27 6.57 -11.17
CA VAL A 85 10.29 5.16 -10.78
C VAL A 85 9.22 4.40 -11.53
N LEU A 86 8.00 4.95 -11.60
CA LEU A 86 6.90 4.30 -12.29
C LEU A 86 7.14 4.16 -13.79
N THR A 87 7.76 5.15 -14.43
CA THR A 87 8.06 5.12 -15.88
C THR A 87 9.23 4.20 -16.22
N LYS A 88 10.18 4.00 -15.30
CA LYS A 88 11.38 3.18 -15.54
C LYS A 88 11.15 1.71 -15.23
N GLU A 89 10.36 1.42 -14.19
CA GLU A 89 10.15 0.06 -13.70
C GLU A 89 8.90 -0.60 -14.30
N TYR A 90 7.98 0.17 -14.93
CA TYR A 90 6.67 -0.30 -15.41
C TYR A 90 6.20 0.42 -16.68
#